data_AF-A0A9E1MK71-F1
#
_entry.id   AF-A0A9E1MK71-F1
#
_cell.length_a   1.000
_cell.length_b   1.000
_cell.length_c   1.000
_cell.angle_alpha   90.00
_cell.angle_beta   90.00
_cell.angle_gamma   90.00
#
_symmetry.space_group_name_H-M   'P 1'
#
loop_
_entity.id
_entity.type
_entity.pdbx_description
1 polymer ?
#
loop_
_entity_poly.entity_id
_entity_poly.type
_entity_poly.pdbx_seq_one_letter_code
_entity_poly.pdbx_strand_id
1 'polypeptide(L)' 'MNNHANKSIRCTVTQCAHHCGSSDYCALDTITVGTHETNPTQVQCTDCESFTVK' A
#
# COMPACT_ATOMS: atom_id res chain seq x y z
N MET A 1 11.86 2.47 12.46
CA MET A 1 10.45 2.05 12.41
C MET A 1 9.62 3.29 12.14
N ASN A 2 8.83 3.32 11.07
CA ASN A 2 7.98 4.47 10.76
C ASN A 2 6.81 4.50 11.75
N ASN A 3 6.85 5.42 12.71
CA ASN A 3 5.90 5.51 13.82
C ASN A 3 4.57 6.18 13.43
N HIS A 4 4.34 6.41 12.14
CA HIS A 4 3.12 6.99 11.62
C HIS A 4 2.25 5.88 11.01
N ALA A 5 1.13 5.57 11.65
CA ALA A 5 0.10 4.71 11.07
C ALA A 5 -0.93 5.59 10.36
N ASN A 6 -0.87 5.69 9.03
CA ASN A 6 -1.90 6.37 8.28
C ASN A 6 -3.16 5.49 8.26
N LYS A 7 -4.14 5.83 9.10
CA LYS A 7 -5.40 5.09 9.26
C LYS A 7 -6.29 5.12 8.01
N SER A 8 -6.00 5.98 7.05
CA SER A 8 -6.67 6.03 5.74
C SER A 8 -6.07 5.05 4.73
N ILE A 9 -4.90 4.46 5.02
CA ILE A 9 -4.18 3.56 4.12
C ILE A 9 -3.86 2.27 4.86
N ARG A 10 -4.81 1.33 4.85
CA ARG A 10 -4.60 0.01 5.44
C ARG A 10 -3.61 -0.79 4.60
N CYS A 11 -2.60 -1.37 5.25
CA CYS A 11 -1.59 -2.19 4.59
C CYS A 11 -1.26 -3.37 5.50
N THR A 12 -1.62 -4.58 5.07
CA THR A 12 -1.34 -5.83 5.79
C THR A 12 -0.07 -6.53 5.26
N VAL A 13 0.55 -5.98 4.22
CA VAL A 13 1.73 -6.57 3.58
C VAL A 13 2.95 -6.25 4.44
N THR A 14 3.40 -7.23 5.22
CA THR A 14 4.51 -7.06 6.16
C THR A 14 5.85 -6.82 5.47
N GLN A 15 5.99 -7.20 4.20
CA GLN A 15 7.16 -6.92 3.35
C GLN A 15 7.14 -5.52 2.74
N CYS A 16 6.08 -4.72 2.91
CA CYS A 16 6.04 -3.35 2.41
C CYS A 16 7.02 -2.47 3.19
N ALA A 17 7.98 -1.83 2.52
CA ALA A 17 8.96 -0.90 3.10
C ALA A 17 8.30 0.25 3.87
N HIS A 18 7.07 0.60 3.48
CA HIS A 18 6.27 1.64 4.10
C HIS A 18 5.31 1.14 5.19
N HIS A 19 5.28 -0.15 5.49
CA HIS A 19 4.45 -0.70 6.56
C HIS A 19 4.80 -0.06 7.91
N CYS A 20 3.80 0.41 8.65
CA CYS A 20 3.97 1.06 9.97
C CYS A 20 4.65 0.14 11.01
N GLY A 21 4.59 -1.17 10.79
CA GLY A 21 5.33 -2.17 11.58
C GLY A 21 4.57 -2.63 12.82
N SER A 22 4.02 -1.69 13.60
CA SER A 22 3.25 -1.98 14.81
C SER A 22 1.74 -2.19 14.56
N SER A 23 1.25 -1.92 13.37
CA SER A 23 -0.16 -2.06 12.98
C SER A 23 -0.30 -2.24 11.46
N ASP A 24 -1.44 -2.78 11.02
CA ASP A 24 -1.78 -3.06 9.61
C ASP A 24 -2.07 -1.79 8.79
N TYR A 25 -1.17 -0.81 8.83
CA TYR A 25 -1.30 0.47 8.13
C TYR A 25 -0.01 0.84 7.44
N CYS A 26 -0.14 1.59 6.34
CA CYS A 26 0.98 2.22 5.67
C CYS A 26 1.38 3.50 6.44
N ALA A 27 2.65 3.89 6.33
CA ALA A 27 3.16 5.14 6.89
C ALA A 27 3.17 6.30 5.89
N LEU A 28 2.89 6.03 4.62
CA LEU A 28 2.76 7.07 3.60
C LEU A 28 1.49 7.90 3.84
N ASP A 29 1.55 9.18 3.51
CA ASP A 29 0.39 10.07 3.55
C ASP A 29 -0.57 9.82 2.38
N THR A 30 -0.02 9.41 1.23
CA THR A 30 -0.75 9.11 -0.01
C THR A 30 -0.19 7.87 -0.68
N ILE A 31 -1.03 7.13 -1.40
CA ILE A 31 -0.62 6.05 -2.30
C ILE A 31 -1.11 6.33 -3.72
N THR A 32 -0.40 5.78 -4.70
CA THR A 32 -0.85 5.70 -6.08
C THR A 32 -1.37 4.30 -6.33
N VAL A 33 -2.58 4.21 -6.85
CA VAL A 33 -3.22 2.95 -7.26
C VAL A 33 -3.27 2.96 -8.78
N GLY A 34 -2.65 1.97 -9.40
CA GLY A 34 -2.53 1.83 -10.84
C GLY A 34 -3.13 0.52 -11.34
N THR A 35 -3.09 0.33 -12.66
CA THR A 35 -3.52 -0.90 -13.32
C THR A 35 -2.69 -1.12 -14.56
N HIS A 36 -2.46 -2.39 -14.93
CA HIS A 36 -1.79 -2.76 -16.17
C HIS A 36 -2.77 -2.96 -17.35
N GLU A 37 -4.07 -2.77 -17.14
CA GLU A 37 -5.12 -2.93 -18.16
C GLU A 37 -5.82 -1.60 -18.46
N THR A 38 -6.31 -1.41 -19.69
CA THR A 38 -7.05 -0.19 -20.06
C THR A 38 -8.39 -0.05 -19.32
N ASN A 39 -8.99 -1.16 -18.86
CA ASN A 39 -10.27 -1.16 -18.17
C ASN A 39 -10.34 -2.31 -17.13
N PRO A 40 -9.72 -2.15 -15.95
CA PRO A 40 -9.71 -3.20 -14.93
C PRO A 40 -11.10 -3.45 -14.38
N THR A 41 -11.51 -4.72 -14.38
CA THR A 41 -12.80 -5.16 -13.82
C THR A 41 -12.63 -6.03 -12.58
N GLN A 42 -11.40 -6.45 -12.30
CA GLN A 42 -11.07 -7.36 -11.20
C GLN A 42 -10.01 -6.71 -10.32
N VAL A 43 -10.10 -6.95 -9.00
CA VAL A 43 -9.24 -6.29 -8.01
C VAL A 43 -7.77 -6.64 -8.23
N GLN A 44 -7.46 -7.85 -8.67
CA GLN A 44 -6.09 -8.28 -8.92
C GLN A 44 -5.42 -7.58 -10.11
N CYS A 45 -6.17 -6.84 -10.93
CA CYS A 45 -5.62 -6.02 -12.01
C CYS A 45 -5.25 -4.61 -11.52
N THR A 46 -5.48 -4.33 -10.23
CA THR A 46 -5.25 -3.04 -9.60
C THR A 46 -4.15 -3.15 -8.56
N ASP A 47 -3.05 -2.44 -8.79
CA ASP A 47 -1.84 -2.53 -7.97
C ASP A 47 -1.61 -1.25 -7.17
N CYS A 48 -0.98 -1.38 -5.99
CA CYS A 48 -0.44 -0.24 -5.26
C CYS A 48 0.95 0.09 -5.84
N GLU A 49 1.04 1.09 -6.71
CA GLU A 49 2.30 1.50 -7.34
C GLU A 49 3.27 2.16 -6.36
N SER A 50 2.78 2.58 -5.19
CA SER A 50 3.64 3.05 -4.09
C SER A 50 4.23 1.90 -3.26
N PHE A 51 3.95 0.64 -3.59
CA PHE A 51 4.55 -0.50 -2.92
C PHE A 51 6.05 -0.59 -3.21
N THR A 52 6.84 -0.67 -2.15
CA THR A 52 8.27 -0.99 -2.21
C THR A 52 8.53 -2.16 -1.28
N VAL A 53 9.36 -3.12 -1.68
CA VAL A 53 9.75 -4.24 -0.81
C VAL A 53 10.80 -3.78 0.22
N LYS A 54 10.71 -4.27 1.46
CA LYS A 54 11.70 -4.06 2.53
C LYS A 54 13.08 -4.61 2.21
#